data_AF-A0A9W7HYS3-F1
#
_entry.id   AF-A0A9W7HYS3-F1
#
_cell.length_a   1.000
_cell.length_b   1.000
_cell.length_c   1.000
_cell.angle_alpha   90.00
_cell.angle_beta   90.00
_cell.angle_gamma   90.00
#
_symmetry.space_group_name_H-M   'P 1'
#
loop_
_entity.id
_entity.type
_entity.pdbx_description
1 polymer ?
#
loop_
_entity_poly.entity_id
_entity_poly.type
_entity_poly.pdbx_seq_one_letter_code
_entity_poly.pdbx_strand_id
1 'polypeptide(L)'
;MNSSLIITNHLLDGKNSLQWSQSVLMVIRGRGKLGYINENISQPTVAGPTYATWELNNSIVMAWLINSMESHISRTYLLFKTVEEMWNAVKENYSDMGNASQELDMYYEADWGEGLEHTKFMTHFNKERLYDFLAGLNRDLDEVCGRILGRSPIPVIDEAFAEIRREENYRQVMMGDMKKMKSVTTTGHRPAETSALIFRGPQS
;
A
#
# COMPACT_ATOMS: atom_id res chain seq x y z
N MET A 1 7.99 -5.64 -16.04
CA MET A 1 7.08 -4.47 -16.00
C MET A 1 7.78 -3.36 -15.24
N ASN A 2 7.69 -2.11 -15.72
CA ASN A 2 8.42 -0.98 -15.14
C ASN A 2 7.81 -0.62 -13.76
N SER A 3 8.46 -1.08 -12.68
CA SER A 3 7.98 -0.98 -11.29
C SER A 3 7.77 0.46 -10.77
N SER A 4 8.20 1.47 -11.53
CA SER A 4 8.08 2.89 -11.16
C SER A 4 6.67 3.48 -11.33
N LEU A 5 5.83 2.83 -12.15
CA LEU A 5 4.49 3.29 -12.51
C LEU A 5 3.37 2.73 -11.62
N ILE A 6 3.61 1.60 -10.95
CA ILE A 6 2.67 1.04 -9.97
C ILE A 6 2.91 1.75 -8.65
N ILE A 7 1.92 2.50 -8.19
CA ILE A 7 2.02 3.30 -6.96
C ILE A 7 1.23 2.71 -5.78
N THR A 8 0.34 1.75 -6.03
CA THR A 8 -0.42 1.06 -4.99
C THR A 8 -0.83 -0.34 -5.45
N ASN A 9 -1.05 -1.25 -4.49
CA ASN A 9 -1.66 -2.56 -4.74
C ASN A 9 -3.19 -2.53 -4.58
N HIS A 10 -3.75 -1.47 -4.01
CA HIS A 10 -5.18 -1.26 -3.89
C HIS A 10 -5.66 -0.63 -5.20
N LEU A 11 -6.09 -1.46 -6.17
CA LEU A 11 -6.67 -0.94 -7.41
C LEU A 11 -8.05 -0.36 -7.12
N LEU A 12 -8.38 0.80 -7.68
CA LEU A 12 -9.74 1.33 -7.59
C LEU A 12 -10.71 0.33 -8.24
N ASP A 13 -11.66 -0.18 -7.45
CA ASP A 13 -12.65 -1.20 -7.83
C ASP A 13 -14.10 -0.68 -7.80
N GLY A 14 -14.24 0.62 -7.51
CA GLY A 14 -15.51 1.32 -7.39
C GLY A 14 -16.16 1.27 -6.01
N LYS A 15 -15.63 0.46 -5.07
CA LYS A 15 -16.10 0.37 -3.69
C LYS A 15 -15.06 0.84 -2.68
N ASN A 16 -13.79 0.83 -3.06
CA ASN A 16 -12.65 1.13 -2.20
C ASN A 16 -12.09 2.56 -2.37
N SER A 17 -12.90 3.52 -2.84
CA SER A 17 -12.45 4.89 -3.19
C SER A 17 -11.60 5.54 -2.10
N LEU A 18 -12.02 5.44 -0.82
CA LEU A 18 -11.27 6.01 0.31
C LEU A 18 -9.88 5.38 0.48
N GLN A 19 -9.79 4.04 0.47
CA GLN A 19 -8.51 3.33 0.65
C GLN A 19 -7.58 3.56 -0.54
N TRP A 20 -8.14 3.60 -1.74
CA TRP A 20 -7.42 3.90 -2.97
C TRP A 20 -6.87 5.33 -2.96
N SER A 21 -7.71 6.32 -2.65
CA SER A 21 -7.31 7.74 -2.68
C SER A 21 -6.24 8.03 -1.64
N GLN A 22 -6.37 7.47 -0.43
CA GLN A 22 -5.32 7.51 0.60
C GLN A 22 -3.99 6.95 0.08
N SER A 23 -4.01 5.75 -0.52
CA SER A 23 -2.81 5.08 -1.04
C SER A 23 -2.12 5.88 -2.13
N VAL A 24 -2.89 6.42 -3.06
CA VAL A 24 -2.40 7.18 -4.21
C VAL A 24 -1.84 8.53 -3.80
N LEU A 25 -2.58 9.29 -2.98
CA LEU A 25 -2.16 10.62 -2.54
C LEU A 25 -0.85 10.57 -1.75
N MET A 26 -0.64 9.53 -0.95
CA MET A 26 0.63 9.31 -0.25
C MET A 26 1.84 9.27 -1.19
N VAL A 27 1.77 8.45 -2.25
CA VAL A 27 2.90 8.29 -3.17
C VAL A 27 3.11 9.55 -3.99
N ILE A 28 2.03 10.20 -4.42
CA ILE A 28 2.10 11.46 -5.18
C ILE A 28 2.71 12.57 -4.32
N ARG A 29 2.33 12.64 -3.03
CA ARG A 29 2.92 13.58 -2.06
C ARG A 29 4.39 13.27 -1.79
N GLY A 30 4.74 12.01 -1.53
CA GLY A 30 6.13 11.59 -1.31
C GLY A 30 7.06 11.86 -2.50
N ARG A 31 6.48 12.02 -3.70
CA ARG A 31 7.19 12.40 -4.93
C ARG A 31 7.13 13.91 -5.24
N GLY A 32 6.55 14.72 -4.35
CA GLY A 32 6.44 16.17 -4.50
C GLY A 32 5.53 16.60 -5.65
N LYS A 33 4.52 15.79 -6.01
CA LYS A 33 3.60 16.05 -7.15
C LYS A 33 2.17 16.34 -6.73
N LEU A 34 1.89 16.48 -5.43
CA LEU A 34 0.53 16.74 -4.92
C LEU A 34 -0.09 18.03 -5.49
N GLY A 35 0.75 19.02 -5.81
CA GLY A 35 0.36 20.28 -6.43
C GLY A 35 -0.40 20.15 -7.77
N TYR A 36 -0.22 19.03 -8.48
CA TYR A 36 -0.92 18.76 -9.74
C TYR A 36 -2.33 18.21 -9.55
N ILE A 37 -2.64 17.70 -8.35
CA ILE A 37 -3.98 17.24 -7.98
C ILE A 37 -4.76 18.38 -7.36
N ASN A 38 -4.12 19.16 -6.48
CA ASN A 38 -4.83 20.11 -5.62
C ASN A 38 -4.98 21.53 -6.16
N GLU A 39 -4.78 21.71 -7.46
CA GLU A 39 -4.89 23.00 -8.17
C GLU A 39 -3.85 24.05 -7.75
N ASN A 40 -2.93 23.75 -6.82
CA ASN A 40 -1.83 24.64 -6.44
C ASN A 40 -0.84 24.88 -7.60
N ILE A 41 -0.73 23.93 -8.54
CA ILE A 41 0.07 24.05 -9.76
C ILE A 41 -0.86 24.08 -10.97
N SER A 42 -1.37 25.27 -11.29
CA SER A 42 -2.24 25.48 -12.44
C SER A 42 -1.49 25.29 -13.76
N GLN A 43 -2.24 24.94 -14.81
CA GLN A 43 -1.70 24.79 -16.16
C GLN A 43 -1.07 26.11 -16.63
N PRO A 44 0.23 26.14 -16.96
CA PRO A 44 0.89 27.33 -17.48
C PRO A 44 0.53 27.55 -18.95
N THR A 45 0.75 28.77 -19.44
CA THR A 45 0.59 29.11 -20.86
C THR A 45 1.45 28.19 -21.73
N VAL A 46 0.86 27.64 -22.82
CA VAL A 46 1.51 26.65 -23.70
C VAL A 46 2.83 27.13 -24.29
N ALA A 47 2.97 28.44 -24.52
CA ALA A 47 4.21 29.05 -25.02
C ALA A 47 5.24 29.38 -23.92
N GLY A 48 4.95 29.07 -22.66
CA GLY A 48 5.78 29.40 -21.52
C GLY A 48 6.94 28.41 -21.32
N PRO A 49 8.08 28.85 -20.75
CA PRO A 49 9.24 27.99 -20.52
C PRO A 49 8.99 26.86 -19.51
N THR A 50 7.94 26.96 -18.70
CA THR A 50 7.57 25.97 -17.67
C THR A 50 6.59 24.91 -18.17
N TYR A 51 6.00 25.08 -19.37
CA TYR A 51 4.96 24.19 -19.90
C TYR A 51 5.46 22.75 -20.10
N ALA A 52 6.63 22.57 -20.69
CA ALA A 52 7.19 21.23 -20.93
C ALA A 52 7.39 20.44 -19.62
N THR A 53 7.94 21.09 -18.58
CA THR A 53 8.12 20.46 -17.26
C THR A 53 6.79 20.15 -16.59
N TRP A 54 5.81 21.05 -16.72
CA TRP A 54 4.46 20.83 -16.23
C TRP A 54 3.78 19.65 -16.94
N GLU A 55 3.85 19.57 -18.26
CA GLU A 55 3.26 18.52 -19.09
C GLU A 55 3.83 17.14 -18.73
N LEU A 56 5.15 17.04 -18.56
CA LEU A 56 5.81 15.80 -18.14
C LEU A 56 5.29 15.31 -16.77
N ASN A 57 5.19 16.23 -15.81
CA ASN A 57 4.72 15.92 -14.46
C ASN A 57 3.22 15.61 -14.41
N ASN A 58 2.42 16.32 -15.19
CA ASN A 58 1.00 16.02 -15.36
C ASN A 58 0.82 14.62 -15.97
N SER A 59 1.56 14.30 -17.02
CA SER A 59 1.48 13.00 -17.72
C SER A 59 1.90 11.83 -16.83
N ILE A 60 2.97 11.97 -16.03
CA ILE A 60 3.42 10.88 -15.16
C ILE A 60 2.43 10.62 -14.02
N VAL A 61 1.81 11.66 -13.47
CA VAL A 61 0.80 11.50 -12.42
C VAL A 61 -0.49 10.90 -12.99
N MET A 62 -0.94 11.31 -14.18
CA MET A 62 -2.04 10.64 -14.88
C MET A 62 -1.73 9.15 -15.12
N ALA A 63 -0.51 8.83 -15.54
CA ALA A 63 -0.09 7.45 -15.71
C ALA A 63 -0.17 6.66 -14.39
N TRP A 64 0.23 7.24 -13.27
CA TRP A 64 0.09 6.60 -11.96
C TRP A 64 -1.38 6.36 -11.58
N LEU A 65 -2.25 7.34 -11.81
CA LEU A 65 -3.70 7.20 -11.58
C LEU A 65 -4.29 6.08 -12.43
N ILE A 66 -4.07 6.10 -13.75
CA ILE A 66 -4.58 5.09 -14.68
C ILE A 66 -4.10 3.67 -14.31
N ASN A 67 -2.82 3.52 -13.94
CA ASN A 67 -2.27 2.22 -13.54
C ASN A 67 -2.68 1.78 -12.13
N SER A 68 -3.33 2.66 -11.35
CA SER A 68 -3.85 2.36 -10.02
C SER A 68 -5.35 2.03 -10.03
N MET A 69 -5.97 1.91 -11.20
CA MET A 69 -7.39 1.60 -11.35
C MET A 69 -7.58 0.24 -12.01
N GLU A 70 -8.68 -0.45 -11.71
CA GLU A 70 -9.07 -1.61 -12.50
C GLU A 70 -9.25 -1.24 -13.97
N SER A 71 -8.94 -2.19 -14.88
CA SER A 71 -8.94 -1.96 -16.33
C SER A 71 -10.26 -1.41 -16.87
N HIS A 72 -11.39 -1.78 -16.26
CA HIS A 72 -12.70 -1.30 -16.68
C HIS A 72 -12.99 0.15 -16.27
N ILE A 73 -12.40 0.60 -15.16
CA ILE A 73 -12.46 1.98 -14.66
C ILE A 73 -11.44 2.84 -15.40
N SER A 74 -10.19 2.40 -15.51
CA SER A 74 -9.11 3.21 -16.10
C SER A 74 -9.42 3.67 -17.53
N ARG A 75 -10.13 2.85 -18.32
CA ARG A 75 -10.56 3.18 -19.68
C ARG A 75 -11.45 4.43 -19.77
N THR A 76 -12.27 4.72 -18.76
CA THR A 76 -13.14 5.91 -18.78
C THR A 76 -12.36 7.21 -18.57
N TYR A 77 -11.12 7.12 -18.06
CA TYR A 77 -10.29 8.26 -17.72
C TYR A 77 -9.12 8.51 -18.69
N LEU A 78 -8.86 7.62 -19.66
CA LEU A 78 -7.73 7.73 -20.60
C LEU A 78 -7.72 9.00 -21.45
N LEU A 79 -8.86 9.66 -21.64
CA LEU A 79 -9.00 10.83 -22.53
C LEU A 79 -8.86 12.18 -21.82
N PHE A 80 -8.70 12.17 -20.51
CA PHE A 80 -8.50 13.39 -19.73
C PHE A 80 -7.14 14.02 -20.05
N LYS A 81 -7.10 15.36 -20.02
CA LYS A 81 -5.88 16.12 -20.39
C LYS A 81 -5.08 16.52 -19.16
N THR A 82 -5.74 16.69 -18.03
CA THR A 82 -5.09 17.09 -16.78
C THR A 82 -5.38 16.10 -15.66
N VAL A 83 -4.43 16.00 -14.74
CA VAL A 83 -4.57 15.25 -13.49
C VAL A 83 -5.76 15.77 -12.68
N GLU A 84 -5.93 17.09 -12.65
CA GLU A 84 -7.00 17.78 -11.95
C GLU A 84 -8.39 17.33 -12.44
N GLU A 85 -8.64 17.42 -13.75
CA GLU A 85 -9.92 17.00 -14.34
C GLU A 85 -10.19 15.52 -14.06
N MET A 86 -9.16 14.67 -14.21
CA MET A 86 -9.24 13.24 -13.94
C MET A 86 -9.58 12.96 -12.47
N TRP A 87 -8.87 13.60 -11.54
CA TRP A 87 -9.05 13.41 -10.11
C TRP A 87 -10.42 13.86 -9.65
N ASN A 88 -10.87 15.03 -10.11
CA ASN A 88 -12.19 15.56 -9.79
C ASN A 88 -13.30 14.64 -10.33
N ALA A 89 -13.16 14.11 -11.55
CA ALA A 89 -14.10 13.14 -12.09
C ALA A 89 -14.11 11.81 -11.31
N VAL A 90 -12.97 11.34 -10.81
CA VAL A 90 -12.93 10.13 -9.95
C VAL A 90 -13.68 10.38 -8.64
N LYS A 91 -13.42 11.51 -7.97
CA LYS A 91 -14.12 11.88 -6.73
C LYS A 91 -15.63 11.95 -6.94
N GLU A 92 -16.08 12.60 -8.01
CA GLU A 92 -17.52 12.74 -8.28
C GLU A 92 -18.21 11.39 -8.53
N ASN A 93 -17.52 10.43 -9.15
CA ASN A 93 -18.11 9.14 -9.50
C ASN A 93 -18.03 8.08 -8.39
N TYR A 94 -17.07 8.18 -7.47
CA TYR A 94 -16.77 7.11 -6.50
C TYR A 94 -16.70 7.56 -5.04
N SER A 95 -16.73 8.87 -4.75
CA SER A 95 -16.78 9.33 -3.37
C SER A 95 -18.23 9.35 -2.89
N ASP A 96 -18.64 8.30 -2.17
CA ASP A 96 -19.87 8.33 -1.40
C ASP A 96 -19.85 9.52 -0.43
N MET A 97 -20.99 10.15 -0.15
CA MET A 97 -21.08 11.35 0.70
C MET A 97 -20.36 11.24 2.06
N GLY A 98 -20.27 10.04 2.64
CA GLY A 98 -19.52 9.78 3.88
C GLY A 98 -17.99 9.78 3.69
N ASN A 99 -17.51 9.31 2.54
CA ASN A 99 -16.08 9.26 2.21
C ASN A 99 -15.59 10.59 1.67
N ALA A 100 -16.44 11.34 0.95
CA ALA A 100 -16.11 12.64 0.39
C ALA A 100 -15.66 13.63 1.47
N SER A 101 -16.31 13.62 2.65
CA SER A 101 -15.89 14.47 3.78
C SER A 101 -14.52 14.06 4.32
N GLN A 102 -14.24 12.76 4.46
CA GLN A 102 -12.96 12.27 4.97
C GLN A 102 -11.82 12.47 3.96
N GLU A 103 -12.13 12.35 2.68
CA GLU A 103 -11.21 12.59 1.57
C GLU A 103 -10.91 14.09 1.44
N LEU A 104 -11.91 14.95 1.60
CA LEU A 104 -11.75 16.41 1.66
C LEU A 104 -10.98 16.83 2.92
N ASP A 105 -11.30 16.28 4.09
CA ASP A 105 -10.56 16.55 5.33
C ASP A 105 -9.09 16.15 5.15
N MET A 106 -8.80 14.95 4.64
CA MET A 106 -7.42 14.55 4.31
C MET A 106 -6.75 15.49 3.29
N TYR A 107 -7.51 16.00 2.32
CA TYR A 107 -7.03 16.85 1.23
C TYR A 107 -6.82 18.32 1.64
N TYR A 108 -7.58 18.85 2.59
CA TYR A 108 -7.47 20.22 3.10
C TYR A 108 -6.60 20.32 4.35
N GLU A 109 -6.65 19.31 5.22
CA GLU A 109 -5.62 19.14 6.26
C GLU A 109 -4.25 18.90 5.59
N ALA A 110 -4.16 18.58 4.28
CA ALA A 110 -2.90 18.48 3.55
C ALA A 110 -2.03 19.76 3.50
N ASP A 111 -2.46 20.90 4.06
CA ASP A 111 -1.62 22.05 4.39
C ASP A 111 -0.80 21.88 5.69
N TRP A 112 -0.57 20.64 6.14
CA TRP A 112 0.34 20.35 7.25
C TRP A 112 1.80 20.69 6.91
N GLY A 113 2.33 21.68 7.63
CA GLY A 113 3.66 22.26 7.48
C GLY A 113 4.84 21.29 7.58
N GLU A 114 6.02 21.84 7.29
CA GLU A 114 7.30 21.14 7.15
C GLU A 114 7.61 20.13 8.28
N GLY A 115 7.91 18.89 7.88
CA GLY A 115 8.93 18.05 8.52
C GLY A 115 8.53 17.13 9.68
N LEU A 116 7.47 17.39 10.45
CA LEU A 116 7.20 16.62 11.68
C LEU A 116 6.05 15.59 11.57
N GLU A 117 5.15 15.76 10.60
CA GLU A 117 3.89 14.99 10.56
C GLU A 117 3.90 13.81 9.59
N HIS A 118 4.73 13.86 8.55
CA HIS A 118 5.00 12.72 7.67
C HIS A 118 5.41 11.47 8.46
N THR A 119 6.23 11.64 9.51
CA THR A 119 6.69 10.54 10.36
C THR A 119 5.55 9.94 11.20
N LYS A 120 4.66 10.76 11.77
CA LYS A 120 3.50 10.28 12.55
C LYS A 120 2.50 9.54 11.67
N PHE A 121 2.26 10.04 10.47
CA PHE A 121 1.34 9.43 9.51
C PHE A 121 1.91 8.14 8.90
N MET A 122 3.20 8.12 8.51
CA MET A 122 3.88 6.87 8.13
C MET A 122 3.86 5.85 9.26
N THR A 123 3.95 6.31 10.52
CA THR A 123 3.80 5.42 11.68
C THR A 123 2.39 4.84 11.77
N HIS A 124 1.34 5.64 11.56
CA HIS A 124 -0.05 5.17 11.55
C HIS A 124 -0.29 4.15 10.42
N PHE A 125 0.12 4.45 9.20
CA PHE A 125 -0.05 3.55 8.06
C PHE A 125 0.80 2.28 8.17
N ASN A 126 2.05 2.40 8.65
CA ASN A 126 2.88 1.24 8.95
C ASN A 126 2.21 0.35 10.00
N LYS A 127 1.52 0.94 10.98
CA LYS A 127 0.79 0.21 12.00
C LYS A 127 -0.42 -0.54 11.42
N GLU A 128 -1.21 0.09 10.54
CA GLU A 128 -2.31 -0.60 9.85
C GLU A 128 -1.82 -1.77 8.98
N ARG A 129 -0.82 -1.52 8.13
CA ARG A 129 -0.24 -2.60 7.31
C ARG A 129 0.39 -3.71 8.13
N LEU A 130 0.98 -3.37 9.28
CA LEU A 130 1.50 -4.36 10.21
C LEU A 130 0.37 -5.22 10.79
N TYR A 131 -0.76 -4.63 11.18
CA TYR A 131 -1.90 -5.41 11.67
C TYR A 131 -2.46 -6.35 10.61
N ASP A 132 -2.66 -5.86 9.38
CA ASP A 132 -3.14 -6.70 8.27
C ASP A 132 -2.17 -7.84 7.95
N PHE A 133 -0.87 -7.53 7.94
CA PHE A 133 0.19 -8.53 7.76
C PHE A 133 0.12 -9.60 8.85
N LEU A 134 0.12 -9.21 10.12
CA LEU A 134 0.11 -10.15 11.25
C LEU A 134 -1.20 -10.96 11.31
N ALA A 135 -2.34 -10.35 10.99
CA ALA A 135 -3.64 -11.03 10.94
C ALA A 135 -3.71 -12.10 9.83
N GLY A 136 -2.96 -11.90 8.74
CA GLY A 136 -2.86 -12.84 7.63
C GLY A 136 -1.98 -14.07 7.88
N LEU A 137 -1.21 -14.11 8.97
CA LEU A 137 -0.27 -15.18 9.28
C LEU A 137 -0.95 -16.47 9.81
N ASN A 138 -0.25 -17.59 9.67
CA ASN A 138 -0.66 -18.88 10.22
C ASN A 138 -0.73 -18.81 11.75
N ARG A 139 -1.73 -19.48 12.35
CA ARG A 139 -1.94 -19.58 13.81
C ARG A 139 -0.72 -20.04 14.57
N ASP A 140 0.09 -20.88 13.94
CA ASP A 140 1.36 -21.32 14.51
C ASP A 140 2.27 -20.14 14.89
N LEU A 141 2.18 -19.01 14.20
CA LEU A 141 2.98 -17.80 14.45
C LEU A 141 2.32 -16.81 15.43
N ASP A 142 1.15 -17.13 15.99
CA ASP A 142 0.41 -16.21 16.87
C ASP A 142 1.23 -15.78 18.10
N GLU A 143 2.12 -16.64 18.60
CA GLU A 143 3.02 -16.32 19.73
C GLU A 143 4.00 -15.20 19.36
N VAL A 144 4.66 -15.30 18.20
CA VAL A 144 5.60 -14.27 17.73
C VAL A 144 4.85 -13.00 17.31
N CYS A 145 3.65 -13.11 16.73
CA CYS A 145 2.77 -11.97 16.45
C CYS A 145 2.44 -11.19 17.74
N GLY A 146 2.06 -11.89 18.82
CA GLY A 146 1.79 -11.28 20.12
C GLY A 146 3.02 -10.55 20.70
N ARG A 147 4.22 -11.13 20.57
CA ARG A 147 5.47 -10.48 21.00
C ARG A 147 5.77 -9.21 20.20
N ILE A 148 5.60 -9.26 18.87
CA ILE A 148 5.78 -8.11 17.98
C ILE A 148 4.81 -6.97 18.36
N LEU A 149 3.54 -7.30 18.61
CA LEU A 149 2.51 -6.33 19.02
C LEU A 149 2.72 -5.76 20.43
N GLY A 150 3.37 -6.50 21.32
CA GLY A 150 3.69 -6.07 22.69
C GLY A 150 4.89 -5.13 22.80
N ARG A 151 5.63 -4.86 21.72
CA ARG A 151 6.80 -3.96 21.74
C ARG A 151 6.38 -2.49 21.79
N SER A 152 7.17 -1.69 22.52
CA SER A 152 7.04 -0.22 22.55
C SER A 152 8.40 0.43 22.23
N PRO A 153 8.52 1.21 21.13
CA PRO A 153 7.49 1.44 20.11
C PRO A 153 7.20 0.17 19.29
N ILE A 154 5.99 0.08 18.72
CA ILE A 154 5.60 -1.01 17.82
C ILE A 154 6.55 -0.99 16.61
N PRO A 155 7.17 -2.13 16.24
CA PRO A 155 8.13 -2.19 15.15
C PRO A 155 7.48 -1.86 13.80
N VAL A 156 8.25 -1.32 12.86
CA VAL A 156 7.78 -1.13 11.49
C VAL A 156 7.64 -2.48 10.77
N ILE A 157 6.87 -2.49 9.69
CA ILE A 157 6.52 -3.71 8.96
C ILE A 157 7.75 -4.53 8.53
N ASP A 158 8.84 -3.88 8.10
CA ASP A 158 10.07 -4.57 7.69
C ASP A 158 10.76 -5.30 8.85
N GLU A 159 10.75 -4.72 10.05
CA GLU A 159 11.28 -5.37 11.26
C GLU A 159 10.45 -6.59 11.64
N ALA A 160 9.12 -6.47 11.58
CA ALA A 160 8.21 -7.58 11.84
C ALA A 160 8.39 -8.72 10.82
N PHE A 161 8.51 -8.40 9.53
CA PHE A 161 8.83 -9.39 8.49
C PHE A 161 10.13 -10.14 8.78
N ALA A 162 11.20 -9.41 9.13
CA ALA A 162 12.49 -10.02 9.46
C ALA A 162 12.40 -10.93 10.69
N GLU A 163 11.61 -10.55 11.70
CA GLU A 163 11.40 -11.33 12.91
C GLU A 163 10.60 -12.61 12.64
N ILE A 164 9.47 -12.51 11.93
CA ILE A 164 8.66 -13.67 11.52
C ILE A 164 9.50 -14.65 10.69
N ARG A 165 10.30 -14.16 9.76
CA ARG A 165 11.17 -15.01 8.92
C ARG A 165 12.24 -15.73 9.74
N ARG A 166 12.82 -15.05 10.75
CA ARG A 166 13.77 -15.69 11.67
C ARG A 166 13.11 -16.79 12.50
N GLU A 167 11.92 -16.52 13.04
CA GLU A 167 11.16 -17.50 13.82
C GLU A 167 10.80 -18.73 12.97
N GLU A 168 10.33 -18.51 11.74
CA GLU A 168 10.04 -19.62 10.81
C GLU A 168 11.29 -20.46 10.54
N ASN A 169 12.43 -19.85 10.25
CA ASN A 169 13.69 -20.56 10.05
C ASN A 169 14.11 -21.36 11.29
N TYR A 170 13.99 -20.77 12.50
CA TYR A 170 14.28 -21.46 13.75
C TYR A 170 13.37 -22.68 13.94
N ARG A 171 12.08 -22.54 13.67
CA ARG A 171 11.13 -23.64 13.77
C ARG A 171 11.36 -24.72 12.73
N GLN A 172 11.76 -24.37 11.52
CA GLN A 172 12.15 -25.35 10.50
C GLN A 172 13.37 -26.17 10.94
N VAL A 173 14.38 -25.53 11.55
CA VAL A 173 15.56 -26.23 12.10
C VAL A 173 15.16 -27.10 13.30
N MET A 174 14.48 -26.53 14.30
CA MET A 174 14.10 -27.25 15.52
C MET A 174 13.09 -28.38 15.28
N MET A 175 12.08 -28.15 14.43
CA MET A 175 11.09 -29.20 14.06
C MET A 175 11.63 -30.17 13.01
N GLY A 176 12.56 -29.72 12.16
CA GLY A 176 13.32 -30.59 11.26
C GLY A 176 14.18 -31.59 12.03
N ASP A 177 14.82 -31.14 13.11
CA ASP A 177 15.62 -31.99 13.99
C ASP A 177 14.76 -32.92 14.85
N MET A 178 13.57 -32.49 15.31
CA MET A 178 12.61 -33.40 15.96
C MET A 178 12.03 -34.45 15.00
N LYS A 179 11.79 -34.11 13.72
CA LYS A 179 11.40 -35.11 12.70
C LYS A 179 12.54 -36.07 12.38
N LYS A 180 13.79 -35.60 12.35
CA LYS A 180 14.99 -36.44 12.15
C LYS A 180 15.21 -37.40 13.33
N MET A 181 15.00 -36.91 14.56
CA MET A 181 15.07 -37.71 15.79
C MET A 181 13.94 -38.74 15.91
N LYS A 182 12.74 -38.44 15.40
CA LYS A 182 11.63 -39.41 15.30
C LYS A 182 11.76 -40.38 14.11
N SER A 183 12.51 -40.03 13.06
CA SER A 183 12.73 -40.89 11.89
C SER A 183 13.73 -42.03 12.10
N VAL A 184 14.46 -42.07 13.22
CA VAL A 184 15.32 -43.21 13.59
C VAL A 184 14.50 -44.49 13.90
N THR A 185 13.15 -44.41 13.95
CA THR A 185 12.30 -45.59 14.23
C THR A 185 11.21 -45.90 13.21
N THR A 186 11.16 -45.31 12.01
CA THR A 186 10.33 -45.92 10.95
C THR A 186 10.67 -45.40 9.56
N THR A 187 10.85 -46.36 8.67
CA THR A 187 11.17 -46.24 7.25
C THR A 187 10.13 -45.38 6.50
N GLY A 188 10.63 -44.37 5.78
CA GLY A 188 10.11 -43.98 4.46
C GLY A 188 8.83 -43.13 4.39
N HIS A 189 8.98 -41.80 4.47
CA HIS A 189 8.33 -40.91 3.49
C HIS A 189 8.94 -39.51 3.49
N ARG A 190 9.08 -38.94 2.29
CA ARG A 190 9.64 -37.62 1.98
C ARG A 190 8.65 -36.53 2.45
N PRO A 191 9.03 -35.53 3.28
CA PRO A 191 8.13 -34.43 3.58
C PRO A 191 8.23 -33.37 2.48
N ALA A 192 7.08 -32.99 1.92
CA ALA A 192 6.95 -31.79 1.11
C ALA A 192 7.26 -30.56 1.97
N GLU A 193 8.21 -29.73 1.55
CA GLU A 193 8.48 -28.42 2.14
C GLU A 193 7.26 -27.53 1.90
N THR A 194 6.42 -27.38 2.91
CA THR A 194 5.30 -26.44 2.89
C THR A 194 5.74 -25.24 3.73
N SER A 195 6.09 -24.13 3.08
CA SER A 195 6.36 -22.86 3.78
C SER A 195 5.10 -22.44 4.54
N ALA A 196 5.25 -21.94 5.76
CA ALA A 196 4.13 -21.57 6.64
C ALA A 196 3.57 -20.17 6.33
N LEU A 197 4.10 -19.47 5.32
CA LEU A 197 3.58 -18.23 4.75
C LEU A 197 2.30 -18.41 3.92
N ILE A 198 1.50 -19.44 4.19
CA ILE A 198 0.21 -19.64 3.53
C ILE A 198 -0.78 -18.63 4.09
N PHE A 199 -1.18 -17.68 3.24
CA PHE A 199 -2.23 -16.69 3.48
C PHE A 199 -3.53 -17.37 3.91
N ARG A 200 -4.16 -16.92 5.01
CA ARG A 200 -5.52 -17.38 5.35
C ARG A 200 -6.48 -16.93 4.25
N GLY A 201 -7.16 -17.88 3.60
CA GLY A 201 -8.29 -17.55 2.73
C GLY A 201 -9.41 -16.82 3.50
N PRO A 202 -10.30 -16.09 2.81
CA PRO A 202 -11.33 -15.28 3.44
C PRO A 202 -12.24 -16.14 4.32
N GLN A 203 -12.46 -15.71 5.56
CA GLN A 203 -13.44 -16.33 6.47
C GLN A 203 -14.83 -16.04 5.90
N SER A 204 -15.59 -17.11 5.61
CA SER A 204 -16.98 -17.05 5.12
C SER A 204 -17.96 -16.63 6.19
#